data_AF-A0A2G9MUJ3-F1
#
_entry.id   AF-A0A2G9MUJ3-F1
#
_cell.length_a   1.000
_cell.length_b   1.000
_cell.length_c   1.000
_cell.angle_alpha   90.00
_cell.angle_beta   90.00
_cell.angle_gamma   90.00
#
_symmetry.space_group_name_H-M   'P 1'
#
loop_
_entity.id
_entity.type
_entity.pdbx_description
1 polymer ?
#
loop_
_entity_poly.entity_id
_entity_poly.type
_entity_poly.pdbx_seq_one_letter_code
_entity_poly.pdbx_strand_id
1 'polypeptide(L)' 'MIIGKVGKDEKKIKFELNLKCTKCGKKVPGGMKTGENYFGSDAFKIEIINFKKNYLCGVCRDKKT' A
#
# COMPACT_ATOMS: atom_id res chain seq x y z
N MET A 1 -5.57 0.80 -5.37
CA MET A 1 -4.27 1.47 -5.16
C MET A 1 -3.19 0.59 -5.76
N ILE A 2 -2.22 1.19 -6.46
CA ILE A 2 -1.05 0.49 -7.00
C ILE A 2 0.16 0.95 -6.19
N ILE A 3 1.00 0.02 -5.76
CA ILE A 3 2.29 0.29 -5.11
C ILE A 3 3.41 0.07 -6.13
N GLY A 4 4.41 0.95 -6.11
CA GLY A 4 5.51 0.96 -7.07
C GLY A 4 5.12 1.34 -8.50
N LYS A 5 5.91 0.85 -9.45
CA LYS A 5 5.69 1.02 -10.89
C LYS A 5 5.20 -0.29 -11.50
N VAL A 6 4.29 -0.18 -12.46
CA VAL A 6 3.86 -1.29 -13.30
C VAL A 6 4.18 -0.89 -14.74
N GLY A 7 5.01 -1.66 -15.42
CA GLY A 7 5.26 -1.53 -16.85
C GLY A 7 3.98 -1.70 -17.67
N LYS A 8 3.96 -1.15 -18.90
CA LYS A 8 2.78 -1.24 -19.79
C LYS A 8 2.35 -2.69 -20.07
N ASP A 9 3.30 -3.61 -20.19
CA ASP A 9 3.10 -5.03 -20.49
C ASP A 9 3.40 -5.95 -19.29
N GLU A 10 3.58 -5.37 -18.11
CA GLU A 10 3.94 -6.11 -16.90
C GLU A 10 2.69 -6.73 -16.23
N LYS A 11 2.81 -7.99 -15.80
CA LYS A 11 1.76 -8.66 -15.05
C LYS A 11 1.53 -7.95 -13.71
N LYS A 12 0.25 -7.77 -13.37
CA LYS A 12 -0.18 -7.16 -12.11
C LYS A 12 -0.49 -8.26 -11.10
N ILE A 13 0.26 -8.28 -10.01
CA ILE A 13 -0.02 -9.15 -8.87
C ILE A 13 -0.98 -8.44 -7.93
N LYS A 14 -2.04 -9.14 -7.52
CA LYS A 14 -2.92 -8.71 -6.42
C LYS A 14 -2.42 -9.34 -5.13
N PHE A 15 -2.33 -8.53 -4.08
CA PHE A 15 -1.91 -9.00 -2.77
C PHE A 15 -2.68 -8.25 -1.68
N GLU A 16 -2.79 -8.88 -0.51
CA GLU A 16 -3.46 -8.29 0.64
C GLU A 16 -2.43 -7.82 1.67
N LEU A 17 -2.54 -6.56 2.08
CA LEU A 17 -1.77 -6.01 3.18
C LEU A 17 -2.65 -5.83 4.40
N ASN A 18 -2.11 -6.24 5.55
CA ASN A 18 -2.70 -5.84 6.82
C ASN A 18 -2.39 -4.36 7.06
N LEU A 19 -3.36 -3.51 6.77
CA LEU A 19 -3.28 -2.06 6.93
C LEU A 19 -4.11 -1.64 8.14
N LYS A 20 -3.51 -0.82 8.99
CA LYS A 20 -4.16 -0.15 10.11
C LYS A 20 -3.87 1.34 10.00
N CYS A 21 -4.89 2.16 10.22
CA CYS A 21 -4.69 3.61 10.30
C CYS A 21 -3.78 3.92 11.49
N THR A 22 -2.70 4.64 11.26
CA THR A 22 -1.76 5.00 12.34
C THR A 22 -2.34 6.02 13.30
N LYS A 23 -3.33 6.81 12.86
CA LYS A 23 -4.00 7.82 13.69
C LYS A 23 -5.15 7.27 14.56
N CYS A 24 -5.98 6.37 14.03
CA CYS A 24 -7.16 5.86 14.73
C CYS A 24 -7.15 4.35 14.99
N GLY A 25 -6.11 3.63 14.60
CA GLY A 25 -5.98 2.18 14.79
C GLY A 25 -6.94 1.32 13.96
N LYS A 26 -7.88 1.93 13.21
CA LYS A 26 -8.89 1.22 12.43
C LYS A 26 -8.25 0.31 11.39
N LYS A 27 -8.64 -0.97 11.39
CA LYS A 27 -8.31 -1.91 10.32
C LYS A 27 -9.01 -1.47 9.04
N VAL A 28 -8.25 -1.43 7.94
CA VAL A 28 -8.76 -1.05 6.63
C VAL A 28 -8.52 -2.18 5.63
N PRO A 29 -9.34 -2.28 4.58
CA PRO A 29 -9.07 -3.21 3.49
C PRO A 29 -7.76 -2.82 2.80
N GLY A 30 -6.82 -3.76 2.71
CA GLY A 30 -5.50 -3.56 2.11
C GLY A 30 -5.31 -4.30 0.79
N GLY A 31 -6.38 -4.48 0.02
CA GLY A 31 -6.29 -5.05 -1.32
C GLY A 31 -5.51 -4.12 -2.25
N MET A 32 -4.31 -4.56 -2.64
CA MET A 32 -3.38 -3.78 -3.45
C MET A 32 -2.92 -4.51 -4.70
N LYS A 33 -2.36 -3.75 -5.63
CA LYS A 33 -1.77 -4.27 -6.86
C LYS A 33 -0.35 -3.75 -7.01
N THR A 34 0.54 -4.58 -7.53
CA THR A 34 1.91 -4.20 -7.90
C THR A 34 2.30 -4.91 -9.20
N GLY A 35 3.34 -4.43 -9.85
CA GLY A 35 3.99 -5.15 -10.95
C GLY A 35 4.71 -6.39 -10.41
N GLU A 36 4.72 -7.47 -11.19
CA GLU A 36 5.42 -8.72 -10.89
C GLU A 36 6.92 -8.55 -10.67
N ASN A 37 7.59 -7.72 -11.50
CA ASN A 37 9.03 -7.46 -11.38
C ASN A 37 9.35 -6.62 -10.16
N TYR A 38 8.41 -5.77 -9.72
CA TYR A 38 8.57 -4.97 -8.51
C TYR A 38 8.24 -5.77 -7.25
N PHE A 39 7.32 -6.74 -7.34
CA PHE A 39 6.87 -7.54 -6.21
C PHE A 39 8.01 -8.35 -5.58
N GLY A 40 8.19 -8.24 -4.27
CA GLY A 40 9.22 -8.98 -3.53
C GLY A 40 10.64 -8.40 -3.59
N SER A 41 10.88 -7.37 -4.42
CA SER A 41 12.14 -6.61 -4.39
C SER A 41 12.37 -5.92 -3.04
N ASP A 42 13.62 -5.60 -2.70
CA ASP A 42 13.91 -4.89 -1.45
C ASP A 42 13.33 -3.47 -1.45
N ALA A 43 13.29 -2.82 -2.60
CA ALA A 43 12.58 -1.54 -2.79
C ALA A 43 11.09 -1.67 -2.42
N PHE A 44 10.42 -2.73 -2.90
CA PHE A 44 9.04 -3.01 -2.55
C PHE A 44 8.85 -3.25 -1.05
N LYS A 45 9.72 -4.03 -0.41
CA LYS A 45 9.64 -4.28 1.04
C LYS A 45 9.76 -2.98 1.84
N ILE A 46 10.73 -2.13 1.50
CA ILE A 46 10.95 -0.83 2.14
C ILE A 46 9.73 0.09 1.94
N GLU A 47 9.21 0.17 0.71
CA GLU A 47 8.04 0.98 0.38
C GLU A 47 6.81 0.52 1.16
N ILE A 48 6.56 -0.79 1.26
CA ILE A 48 5.45 -1.36 2.03
C ILE A 48 5.58 -1.05 3.53
N ILE A 49 6.77 -1.15 4.10
CA ILE A 49 7.01 -0.84 5.51
C ILE A 49 6.74 0.64 5.77
N ASN A 50 7.27 1.53 4.94
CA ASN A 50 7.07 2.96 5.06
C ASN A 50 5.61 3.35 4.84
N PHE A 51 4.95 2.72 3.87
CA PHE A 51 3.54 2.92 3.60
C PHE A 51 2.68 2.53 4.81
N LYS A 52 2.90 1.35 5.40
CA LYS A 52 2.18 0.90 6.60
C LYS A 52 2.35 1.85 7.79
N LYS A 53 3.57 2.35 8.01
CA LYS A 53 3.88 3.27 9.12
C LYS A 53 3.22 4.64 8.98
N ASN A 54 2.96 5.09 7.76
CA ASN A 54 2.39 6.41 7.48
C ASN A 54 0.92 6.35 7.02
N TYR A 55 0.34 5.15 6.96
CA TYR A 55 -0.99 4.98 6.40
C TYR A 55 -2.07 5.62 7.28
N LEU A 56 -2.86 6.50 6.66
CA LEU A 56 -4.07 7.07 7.23
C LEU A 56 -5.29 6.57 6.47
N CYS A 57 -6.34 6.16 7.20
CA CYS A 57 -7.62 5.88 6.56
C CYS A 57 -8.21 7.17 5.96
N GLY A 58 -9.10 7.03 4.96
CA GLY A 58 -9.75 8.18 4.31
C GLY A 58 -10.32 9.16 5.32
N VAL A 59 -11.05 8.69 6.34
CA VAL A 59 -11.59 9.56 7.40
C VAL A 59 -10.50 10.38 8.10
N CYS A 60 -9.36 9.77 8.45
CA CYS A 60 -8.29 10.46 9.16
C CYS A 60 -7.45 11.39 8.26
N ARG A 61 -7.35 11.06 6.98
CA ARG A 61 -6.66 11.85 5.96
C ARG A 61 -7.50 13.05 5.52
N ASP A 62 -8.79 12.84 5.32
CA ASP A 62 -9.76 13.84 4.87
C ASP A 62 -10.30 14.71 6.01
N LYS A 63 -9.96 14.38 7.27
CA LYS A 63 -10.17 15.28 8.41
C LYS A 63 -9.26 16.50 8.23
N LYS A 64 -9.75 17.51 7.51
CA LYS A 64 -9.17 18.85 7.50
C LYS A 64 -9.14 19.31 8.96
N THR A 65 -7.92 19.48 9.44
CA THR A 65 -7.63 20.14 10.71
C THR A 65 -8.20 21.54 10.73
#